data_AF-I8TJW8-F1
#
_entry.id   AF-I8TJW8-F1
#
_cell.length_a   1.000
_cell.length_b   1.000
_cell.length_c   1.000
_cell.angle_alpha   90.00
_cell.angle_beta   90.00
_cell.angle_gamma   90.00
#
_symmetry.space_group_name_H-M   'P 1'
#
loop_
_entity.id
_entity.type
_entity.pdbx_description
1 polymer ?
#
loop_
_entity_poly.entity_id
_entity_poly.type
_entity_poly.pdbx_seq_one_letter_code
_entity_poly.pdbx_strand_id
1 'polypeptide(L)'
;MLLRLYQKLRGRNYSDPCLYTFPFSLYSIMVQFTIALALRDKSQSSRELAKIKHRLVNLHRNENLSEDYLLHVNPKGKVPALTSKSIPAPLTDSLSISYWVCEQHPSLIPEAHRTTIQRLLSQLHHIQAENNPNPAVDDLLARTDISPEHRRALEYKRDWLLDVAPEVLPYIAAENVNWVGSLFLTDPCQPSMAGRNVCDLVVMDNL
;
A
#
# COMPACT_ATOMS: atom_id res chain seq x y z
N MET A 1 29.46 23.13 6.59
CA MET A 1 29.80 22.29 5.41
C MET A 1 28.90 21.05 5.23
N LEU A 2 28.26 20.51 6.27
CA LEU A 2 27.41 19.30 6.18
C LEU A 2 26.07 19.47 5.43
N LEU A 3 25.47 20.66 5.44
CA LEU A 3 24.17 20.91 4.77
C LEU A 3 24.25 20.92 3.23
N ARG A 4 25.40 21.29 2.65
CA ARG A 4 25.62 21.25 1.19
C ARG A 4 25.85 19.83 0.66
N LEU A 5 26.24 18.89 1.53
CA LEU A 5 26.42 17.48 1.16
C LEU A 5 25.05 16.76 1.03
N TYR A 6 24.08 17.12 1.88
CA TYR A 6 22.72 16.57 1.80
C TYR A 6 21.92 17.08 0.60
N GLN A 7 22.18 18.29 0.12
CA GLN A 7 21.55 18.81 -1.10
C GLN A 7 22.15 18.21 -2.38
N LYS A 8 23.42 17.76 -2.34
CA LYS A 8 24.12 17.21 -3.51
C LYS A 8 23.75 15.75 -3.83
N LEU A 9 23.00 15.07 -2.95
CA LEU A 9 22.33 13.80 -3.25
C LEU A 9 20.93 13.98 -3.86
N ARG A 10 20.47 15.23 -4.06
CA ARG A 10 19.24 15.57 -4.83
C ARG A 10 19.49 15.80 -6.32
N GLY A 11 20.59 15.28 -6.87
CA GLY A 11 20.68 15.08 -8.31
C GLY A 11 19.70 13.98 -8.72
N ARG A 12 18.42 14.31 -8.96
CA ARG A 12 17.44 13.35 -9.51
C ARG A 12 17.89 12.97 -10.92
N ASN A 13 18.71 11.93 -11.02
CA ASN A 13 18.78 11.11 -12.22
C ASN A 13 17.47 10.31 -12.30
N TYR A 14 16.51 10.85 -13.03
CA TYR A 14 15.16 10.31 -13.23
C TYR A 14 15.13 9.05 -14.13
N SER A 15 16.23 8.36 -14.40
CA SER A 15 16.20 7.15 -15.25
C SER A 15 15.50 5.98 -14.56
N ASP A 16 15.67 5.85 -13.24
CA ASP A 16 15.26 4.64 -12.52
C ASP A 16 13.96 4.87 -11.74
N PRO A 17 13.04 3.89 -11.68
CA PRO A 17 11.82 3.99 -10.90
C PRO A 17 12.13 4.28 -9.41
N CYS A 18 11.31 5.10 -8.77
CA CYS A 18 11.44 5.46 -7.37
C CYS A 18 10.13 5.20 -6.63
N LEU A 19 10.19 4.31 -5.62
CA LEU A 19 9.10 3.92 -4.75
C LEU A 19 9.19 4.68 -3.42
N TYR A 20 8.13 5.41 -3.10
CA TYR A 20 7.98 6.19 -1.87
C TYR A 20 7.12 5.39 -0.89
N THR A 21 7.67 5.08 0.28
CA THR A 21 7.04 4.17 1.26
C THR A 21 7.14 4.71 2.68
N PHE A 22 6.24 4.23 3.54
CA PHE A 22 6.36 4.34 4.98
C PHE A 22 6.27 2.95 5.64
N PRO A 23 7.23 2.52 6.47
CA PRO A 23 7.29 1.16 7.00
C PRO A 23 6.05 0.69 7.75
N PHE A 24 5.33 1.61 8.39
CA PHE A 24 4.12 1.31 9.16
C PHE A 24 2.82 1.52 8.37
N SER A 25 2.91 1.85 7.08
CA SER A 25 1.74 1.91 6.19
C SER A 25 1.43 0.50 5.68
N LEU A 26 0.24 -0.01 5.98
CA LEU A 26 -0.24 -1.31 5.48
C LEU A 26 -0.09 -1.43 3.96
N TYR A 27 -0.49 -0.39 3.22
CA TYR A 27 -0.37 -0.36 1.76
C TYR A 27 1.09 -0.37 1.27
N SER A 28 2.00 0.25 2.02
CA SER A 28 3.44 0.21 1.71
C SER A 28 4.01 -1.19 1.96
N ILE A 29 3.52 -1.89 2.98
CA ILE A 29 3.90 -3.29 3.27
C ILE A 29 3.40 -4.20 2.15
N MET A 30 2.15 -4.06 1.70
CA MET A 30 1.58 -4.86 0.60
C MET A 30 2.43 -4.75 -0.68
N VAL A 31 2.77 -3.52 -1.09
CA VAL A 31 3.60 -3.31 -2.29
C VAL A 31 5.01 -3.89 -2.12
N GLN A 32 5.65 -3.66 -0.96
CA GLN A 32 6.98 -4.20 -0.71
C GLN A 32 6.98 -5.73 -0.68
N PHE A 33 5.90 -6.35 -0.21
CA PHE A 33 5.74 -7.79 -0.24
C PHE A 33 5.65 -8.32 -1.68
N THR A 34 4.85 -7.68 -2.55
CA THR A 34 4.80 -8.00 -3.98
C THR A 34 6.17 -7.91 -4.65
N ILE A 35 6.93 -6.85 -4.36
CA ILE A 35 8.30 -6.68 -4.88
C ILE A 35 9.21 -7.80 -4.34
N ALA A 36 9.15 -8.09 -3.04
CA ALA A 36 9.95 -9.14 -2.43
C ALA A 36 9.67 -10.51 -3.07
N LEU A 37 8.41 -10.81 -3.42
CA LEU A 37 8.07 -12.02 -4.16
C LEU A 37 8.70 -12.05 -5.57
N ALA A 38 8.62 -10.94 -6.32
CA ALA A 38 9.23 -10.84 -7.64
C ALA A 38 10.77 -10.98 -7.62
N LEU A 39 11.41 -10.52 -6.55
CA LEU A 39 12.87 -10.57 -6.38
C LEU A 39 13.40 -11.94 -5.90
N ARG A 40 12.52 -12.87 -5.50
CA ARG A 40 12.94 -14.23 -5.11
C ARG A 40 13.48 -15.03 -6.27
N ASP A 41 12.92 -14.79 -7.46
CA ASP A 41 13.43 -15.38 -8.69
C ASP A 41 14.70 -14.62 -9.14
N LYS A 42 15.67 -15.33 -9.72
CA LYS A 42 16.92 -14.77 -10.25
C LYS A 42 16.81 -14.37 -11.73
N SER A 43 15.59 -14.25 -12.23
CA SER A 43 15.27 -13.86 -13.60
C SER A 43 15.79 -12.46 -13.98
N GLN A 44 15.85 -12.18 -15.28
CA GLN A 44 16.23 -10.84 -15.77
C GLN A 44 15.23 -9.76 -15.33
N SER A 45 13.93 -10.06 -15.27
CA SER A 45 12.93 -9.11 -14.78
C SER A 45 13.13 -8.76 -13.31
N SER A 46 13.56 -9.71 -12.50
CA SER A 46 13.92 -9.48 -11.10
C SER A 46 15.10 -8.51 -10.97
N ARG A 47 16.06 -8.53 -11.91
CA ARG A 47 17.19 -7.57 -11.93
C ARG A 47 16.75 -6.14 -12.26
N GLU A 48 15.74 -5.96 -13.11
CA GLU A 48 15.19 -4.63 -13.40
C GLU A 48 14.40 -4.08 -12.20
N LEU A 49 13.61 -4.92 -11.53
CA LEU A 49 12.92 -4.54 -10.29
C LEU A 49 13.90 -4.22 -9.15
N ALA A 50 15.08 -4.85 -9.10
CA ALA A 50 16.10 -4.54 -8.11
C ALA A 50 16.70 -3.13 -8.26
N LYS A 51 16.48 -2.45 -9.40
CA LYS A 51 16.95 -1.07 -9.63
C LYS A 51 15.99 -0.02 -9.07
N ILE A 52 14.81 -0.42 -8.57
CA ILE A 52 13.86 0.50 -7.95
C ILE A 52 14.55 1.20 -6.77
N LYS A 53 14.57 2.52 -6.79
CA LYS A 53 15.04 3.33 -5.68
C LYS A 53 13.95 3.38 -4.61
N HIS A 54 14.32 3.11 -3.37
CA HIS A 54 13.40 3.21 -2.24
C HIS A 54 13.61 4.53 -1.51
N ARG A 55 12.53 5.29 -1.30
CA ARG A 55 12.54 6.53 -0.53
C ARG A 55 11.55 6.43 0.63
N LEU A 56 12.06 6.66 1.83
CA LEU A 56 11.25 6.81 3.02
C LEU A 56 10.51 8.16 2.98
N VAL A 57 9.21 8.13 3.29
CA VAL A 57 8.40 9.32 3.57
C VAL A 57 7.91 9.19 5.00
N ASN A 58 8.43 10.01 5.92
CA ASN A 58 8.08 9.92 7.33
C ASN A 58 6.74 10.60 7.60
N LEU A 59 5.68 9.79 7.75
CA LEU A 59 4.33 10.29 8.03
C LEU A 59 4.22 10.93 9.42
N HIS A 60 5.00 10.48 10.41
CA HIS A 60 5.02 11.13 11.74
C HIS A 60 5.61 12.55 11.70
N ARG A 61 6.39 12.86 10.67
CA ARG A 61 6.97 14.20 10.43
C ARG A 61 6.22 14.98 9.35
N ASN A 62 5.07 14.48 8.90
CA ASN A 62 4.27 15.10 7.85
C ASN A 62 5.05 15.32 6.54
N GLU A 63 6.04 14.48 6.22
CA GLU A 63 6.84 14.64 4.99
C GLU A 63 5.99 14.45 3.72
N ASN A 64 4.89 13.69 3.84
CA ASN A 64 3.86 13.53 2.81
C ASN A 64 3.04 14.81 2.54
N LEU A 65 3.17 15.84 3.39
CA LEU A 65 2.57 17.16 3.20
C LEU A 65 3.55 18.18 2.63
N SER A 66 4.80 17.78 2.34
CA SER A 66 5.77 18.68 1.72
C SER A 66 5.36 19.07 0.30
N GLU A 67 5.72 20.29 -0.10
CA GLU A 67 5.40 20.84 -1.43
C GLU A 67 5.86 19.91 -2.57
N ASP A 68 7.12 19.46 -2.55
CA ASP A 68 7.65 18.56 -3.58
C ASP A 68 6.88 17.23 -3.65
N TYR A 69 6.40 16.73 -2.51
CA TYR A 69 5.65 15.47 -2.49
C TYR A 69 4.24 15.64 -3.06
N LEU A 70 3.52 16.68 -2.63
CA LEU A 70 2.16 16.92 -3.08
C LEU A 70 2.11 17.32 -4.56
N LEU A 71 3.08 18.09 -5.04
CA LEU A 71 3.11 18.54 -6.44
C LEU A 71 3.62 17.48 -7.42
N HIS A 72 4.61 16.69 -7.02
CA HIS A 72 5.34 15.83 -7.98
C HIS A 72 5.22 14.32 -7.73
N VAL A 73 4.69 13.89 -6.58
CA VAL A 73 4.67 12.47 -6.20
C VAL A 73 3.25 11.96 -6.00
N ASN A 74 2.52 12.53 -5.06
CA ASN A 74 1.14 12.14 -4.81
C ASN A 74 0.33 13.32 -4.25
N PRO A 75 -0.57 13.93 -5.04
CA PRO A 75 -1.37 15.06 -4.60
C PRO A 75 -2.33 14.73 -3.44
N LYS A 76 -2.63 13.44 -3.22
CA LYS A 76 -3.43 12.98 -2.06
C LYS A 76 -2.59 12.92 -0.77
N GLY A 77 -1.27 13.09 -0.85
CA GLY A 77 -0.36 12.99 0.29
C GLY A 77 -0.39 11.60 0.96
N LYS A 78 -0.55 10.53 0.17
CA LYS A 78 -0.60 9.14 0.65
C LYS A 78 0.61 8.34 0.18
N VAL A 79 0.93 7.29 0.93
CA VAL A 79 1.92 6.27 0.56
C VAL A 79 1.24 4.90 0.46
N PRO A 80 1.74 3.99 -0.39
CA PRO A 80 2.92 4.13 -1.25
C PRO A 80 2.64 4.97 -2.51
N ALA A 81 3.70 5.42 -3.17
CA ALA A 81 3.64 6.02 -4.50
C ALA A 81 4.83 5.58 -5.35
N LEU A 82 4.65 5.32 -6.63
CA LEU A 82 5.71 4.97 -7.57
C LEU A 82 5.82 6.04 -8.66
N THR A 83 7.04 6.54 -8.88
CA THR A 83 7.36 7.44 -9.99
C THR A 83 8.37 6.78 -10.91
N SER A 84 8.25 6.98 -12.21
CA SER A 84 9.23 6.53 -13.20
C SER A 84 9.07 7.36 -14.47
N LYS A 85 10.15 7.54 -15.25
CA LYS A 85 10.06 8.09 -16.62
C LYS A 85 9.26 7.19 -17.56
N SER A 86 9.21 5.89 -17.28
CA SER A 86 8.47 4.92 -18.09
C SER A 86 6.96 4.94 -17.86
N ILE A 87 6.48 5.70 -16.86
CA ILE A 87 5.06 5.80 -16.53
C ILE A 87 4.64 7.27 -16.71
N PRO A 88 3.54 7.56 -17.43
CA PRO A 88 3.16 8.95 -17.76
C PRO A 88 2.76 9.78 -16.54
N ALA A 89 2.31 9.14 -15.46
CA ALA A 89 1.95 9.77 -14.20
C ALA A 89 2.34 8.88 -13.01
N PRO A 90 2.58 9.44 -11.81
CA PRO A 90 2.82 8.64 -10.62
C PRO A 90 1.68 7.65 -10.34
N LEU A 91 2.02 6.40 -10.03
CA LEU A 91 1.05 5.44 -9.49
C LEU A 91 0.90 5.72 -7.99
N THR A 92 -0.31 6.04 -7.55
CA THR A 92 -0.58 6.59 -6.20
C THR A 92 -1.44 5.68 -5.33
N ASP A 93 -1.85 4.53 -5.85
CA ASP A 93 -2.53 3.47 -5.12
C ASP A 93 -1.72 2.18 -5.15
N SER A 94 -1.83 1.41 -4.08
CA SER A 94 -1.00 0.22 -3.88
C SER A 94 -1.35 -0.92 -4.83
N LEU A 95 -2.60 -1.01 -5.32
CA LEU A 95 -3.04 -2.06 -6.23
C LEU A 95 -2.42 -1.86 -7.62
N SER A 96 -2.49 -0.65 -8.16
CA SER A 96 -1.85 -0.29 -9.43
C SER A 96 -0.34 -0.49 -9.39
N ILE A 97 0.32 -0.16 -8.27
CA ILE A 97 1.75 -0.42 -8.12
C ILE A 97 2.03 -1.94 -8.11
N SER A 98 1.25 -2.73 -7.38
CA SER A 98 1.37 -4.20 -7.39
C SER A 98 1.20 -4.77 -8.81
N TYR A 99 0.22 -4.28 -9.57
CA TYR A 99 0.04 -4.70 -10.97
C TYR A 99 1.21 -4.31 -11.85
N TRP A 100 1.74 -3.09 -11.71
CA TRP A 100 2.93 -2.68 -12.43
C TRP A 100 4.13 -3.61 -12.16
N VAL A 101 4.32 -4.07 -10.91
CA VAL A 101 5.35 -5.07 -10.57
C VAL A 101 5.10 -6.40 -11.28
N CYS A 102 3.85 -6.87 -11.30
CA CYS A 102 3.46 -8.09 -12.00
C CYS A 102 3.62 -8.00 -13.52
N GLU A 103 3.44 -6.82 -14.13
CA GLU A 103 3.75 -6.59 -15.55
C GLU A 103 5.24 -6.73 -15.83
N GLN A 104 6.11 -6.26 -14.92
CA GLN A 104 7.54 -6.45 -15.05
C GLN A 104 7.96 -7.91 -14.83
N HIS A 105 7.22 -8.66 -13.99
CA HIS A 105 7.49 -10.06 -13.66
C HIS A 105 6.24 -10.95 -13.85
N PRO A 106 5.90 -11.34 -15.10
CA PRO A 106 4.63 -12.02 -15.40
C PRO A 106 4.42 -13.37 -14.70
N SER A 107 5.49 -14.04 -14.26
CA SER A 107 5.43 -15.27 -13.46
C SER A 107 4.74 -15.09 -12.10
N LEU A 108 4.56 -13.86 -11.60
CA LEU A 108 3.71 -13.61 -10.43
C LEU A 108 2.22 -13.84 -10.71
N ILE A 109 1.79 -13.73 -11.98
CA ILE A 109 0.40 -13.93 -12.41
C ILE A 109 0.39 -14.90 -13.59
N PRO A 110 0.65 -16.20 -13.34
CA PRO A 110 0.60 -17.20 -14.40
C PRO A 110 -0.82 -17.28 -14.97
N GLU A 111 -0.91 -17.50 -16.29
CA GLU A 111 -2.18 -17.46 -17.02
C GLU A 111 -3.25 -18.38 -16.41
N ALA A 112 -2.84 -19.59 -16.00
CA ALA A 112 -3.72 -20.59 -15.39
C ALA A 112 -4.42 -20.12 -14.10
N HIS A 113 -3.87 -19.12 -13.39
CA HIS A 113 -4.41 -18.61 -12.13
C HIS A 113 -4.70 -17.10 -12.15
N ARG A 114 -4.61 -16.45 -13.32
CA ARG A 114 -4.71 -15.00 -13.48
C ARG A 114 -5.94 -14.42 -12.79
N THR A 115 -7.12 -14.95 -13.10
CA THR A 115 -8.40 -14.47 -12.56
C THR A 115 -8.44 -14.57 -11.03
N THR A 116 -7.99 -15.69 -10.47
CA THR A 116 -7.98 -15.92 -9.01
C THR A 116 -7.02 -14.96 -8.32
N ILE A 117 -5.81 -14.79 -8.85
CA ILE A 117 -4.79 -13.91 -8.27
C ILE A 117 -5.23 -12.45 -8.33
N GLN A 118 -5.75 -12.00 -9.47
CA GLN A 118 -6.25 -10.62 -9.63
C GLN A 118 -7.40 -10.33 -8.66
N ARG A 119 -8.34 -11.27 -8.50
CA ARG A 119 -9.44 -11.15 -7.53
C ARG A 119 -8.92 -11.03 -6.10
N LEU A 120 -8.04 -11.95 -5.68
CA LEU A 120 -7.48 -11.95 -4.32
C LEU A 120 -6.64 -10.71 -4.03
N LEU A 121 -5.84 -10.26 -5.01
CA LEU A 121 -5.05 -9.04 -4.88
C LEU A 121 -5.96 -7.81 -4.75
N SER A 122 -7.02 -7.71 -5.56
CA SER A 122 -8.00 -6.64 -5.44
C SER A 122 -8.68 -6.64 -4.07
N GLN A 123 -9.05 -7.81 -3.54
CA GLN A 123 -9.65 -7.93 -2.21
C GLN A 123 -8.68 -7.53 -1.10
N LEU A 124 -7.42 -7.95 -1.19
CA LEU A 124 -6.37 -7.60 -0.23
C LEU A 124 -6.14 -6.09 -0.17
N HIS A 125 -6.06 -5.43 -1.33
CA HIS A 125 -5.85 -3.99 -1.42
C HIS A 125 -7.10 -3.16 -1.07
N HIS A 126 -8.29 -3.79 -0.99
CA HIS A 126 -9.51 -3.13 -0.54
C HIS A 126 -9.61 -3.01 0.99
N ILE A 127 -8.73 -3.67 1.76
CA ILE A 127 -8.67 -3.50 3.22
C ILE A 127 -8.41 -2.03 3.52
N GLN A 128 -9.40 -1.35 4.11
CA GLN A 128 -9.36 0.07 4.38
C GLN A 128 -8.56 0.34 5.66
N ALA A 129 -7.53 1.18 5.55
CA ALA A 129 -7.02 1.90 6.71
C ALA A 129 -7.86 3.17 6.91
N GLU A 130 -8.15 3.52 8.16
CA GLU A 130 -8.89 4.75 8.49
C GLU A 130 -8.21 5.96 7.85
N ASN A 131 -8.98 6.74 7.07
CA ASN A 131 -8.51 7.98 6.44
C ASN A 131 -8.82 9.16 7.37
N ASN A 132 -8.23 9.13 8.57
CA ASN A 132 -8.44 10.21 9.54
C ASN A 132 -7.85 11.53 9.01
N PRO A 133 -8.58 12.65 9.14
CA PRO A 133 -8.03 13.97 8.81
C PRO A 133 -6.69 14.19 9.52
N ASN A 134 -5.69 14.66 8.77
CA ASN A 134 -4.40 15.01 9.37
C ASN A 134 -4.47 16.47 9.84
N PRO A 135 -4.49 16.74 11.16
CA PRO A 135 -4.62 18.11 11.69
C PRO A 135 -3.47 19.03 11.23
N ALA A 136 -2.31 18.46 10.88
CA ALA A 136 -1.18 19.24 10.38
C ALA A 136 -1.46 19.93 9.04
N VAL A 137 -2.50 19.53 8.28
CA VAL A 137 -2.89 20.22 7.05
C VAL A 137 -3.39 21.64 7.38
N ASP A 138 -4.26 21.78 8.37
CA ASP A 138 -4.80 23.08 8.77
C ASP A 138 -3.72 23.95 9.41
N ASP A 139 -2.85 23.37 10.23
CA ASP A 139 -1.68 24.07 10.79
C ASP A 139 -0.76 24.63 9.70
N LEU A 140 -0.53 23.87 8.63
CA LEU A 140 0.27 24.32 7.49
C LEU A 140 -0.44 25.41 6.68
N LEU A 141 -1.75 25.31 6.49
CA LEU A 141 -2.54 26.33 5.78
C LEU A 141 -2.62 27.66 6.54
N ALA A 142 -2.56 27.64 7.88
CA ALA A 142 -2.52 28.86 8.69
C ALA A 142 -1.22 29.67 8.52
N ARG A 143 -0.14 29.06 8.03
CA ARG A 143 1.14 29.73 7.82
C ARG A 143 1.09 30.69 6.64
N THR A 144 1.86 31.77 6.70
CA THR A 144 1.98 32.78 5.62
C THR A 144 3.21 32.59 4.74
N ASP A 145 4.14 31.69 5.13
CA ASP A 145 5.44 31.47 4.48
C ASP A 145 5.47 30.30 3.48
N ILE A 146 4.31 29.70 3.19
CA ILE A 146 4.19 28.65 2.16
C ILE A 146 3.93 29.25 0.78
N SER A 147 4.38 28.57 -0.27
CA SER A 147 4.15 29.02 -1.64
C SER A 147 2.65 28.96 -2.00
N PRO A 148 2.19 29.76 -2.98
CA PRO A 148 0.82 29.67 -3.48
C PRO A 148 0.47 28.28 -4.04
N GLU A 149 1.44 27.60 -4.67
CA GLU A 149 1.26 26.26 -5.22
C GLU A 149 1.11 25.22 -4.12
N HIS A 150 1.95 25.31 -3.08
CA HIS A 150 1.88 24.44 -1.91
C HIS A 150 0.55 24.62 -1.17
N ARG A 151 0.09 25.87 -1.00
CA ARG A 151 -1.22 26.17 -0.41
C ARG A 151 -2.36 25.50 -1.18
N ARG A 152 -2.42 25.65 -2.50
CA ARG A 152 -3.44 24.99 -3.34
C ARG A 152 -3.39 23.47 -3.22
N ALA A 153 -2.18 22.90 -3.16
CA ALA A 153 -2.02 21.46 -3.00
C ALA A 153 -2.52 20.95 -1.64
N LEU A 154 -2.29 21.72 -0.57
CA LEU A 154 -2.81 21.43 0.77
C LEU A 154 -4.33 21.58 0.85
N GLU A 155 -4.90 22.61 0.23
CA GLU A 155 -6.36 22.80 0.10
C GLU A 155 -7.01 21.63 -0.63
N TYR A 156 -6.47 21.25 -1.79
CA TYR A 156 -6.94 20.08 -2.53
C TYR A 156 -6.90 18.81 -1.67
N LYS A 157 -5.83 18.60 -0.89
CA LYS A 157 -5.72 17.44 0.00
C LYS A 157 -6.77 17.45 1.11
N ARG A 158 -7.01 18.62 1.72
CA ARG A 158 -8.02 18.79 2.77
C ARG A 158 -9.41 18.47 2.23
N ASP A 159 -9.75 19.04 1.08
CA ASP A 159 -11.08 18.93 0.49
C ASP A 159 -11.32 17.50 -0.05
N TRP A 160 -10.28 16.84 -0.59
CA TRP A 160 -10.33 15.43 -0.97
C TRP A 160 -10.70 14.50 0.20
N LEU A 161 -10.31 14.83 1.43
CA LEU A 161 -10.71 14.05 2.61
C LEU A 161 -12.18 14.27 2.97
N LEU A 162 -12.74 15.44 2.66
CA LEU A 162 -14.12 15.81 2.95
C LEU A 162 -15.10 15.23 1.92
N ASP A 163 -14.71 15.10 0.66
CA ASP A 163 -15.54 14.48 -0.40
C ASP A 163 -15.75 12.97 -0.21
N VAL A 164 -14.87 12.29 0.53
CA VAL A 164 -15.03 10.87 0.87
C VAL A 164 -15.95 10.69 2.10
N ALA A 165 -16.32 11.78 2.77
CA ALA A 165 -17.05 11.77 4.03
C ALA A 165 -18.60 11.90 3.99
N PRO A 166 -19.33 12.16 2.88
CA PRO A 166 -20.79 12.14 2.92
C PRO A 166 -21.35 10.78 2.46
N GLU A 167 -22.09 10.13 3.37
CA GLU A 167 -23.02 9.00 3.16
C GLU A 167 -22.46 7.58 2.91
N VAL A 168 -21.86 6.91 3.92
CA VAL A 168 -21.95 5.43 4.00
C VAL A 168 -22.02 4.93 5.45
N LEU A 169 -23.07 5.28 6.20
CA LEU A 169 -23.49 4.52 7.40
C LEU A 169 -25.00 4.76 7.59
N PRO A 170 -25.91 3.83 7.18
CA PRO A 170 -25.97 2.45 7.70
C PRO A 170 -26.42 1.41 6.65
N TYR A 171 -25.48 0.68 6.03
CA TYR A 171 -25.82 -0.57 5.31
C TYR A 171 -24.88 -1.74 5.65
N ILE A 172 -23.81 -1.51 6.41
CA ILE A 172 -22.79 -2.54 6.70
C ILE A 172 -23.08 -3.33 7.98
N ALA A 173 -24.05 -2.89 8.81
CA ALA A 173 -24.40 -3.59 10.05
C ALA A 173 -25.32 -4.82 9.85
N ALA A 174 -25.87 -5.06 8.65
CA ALA A 174 -26.88 -6.11 8.44
C ALA A 174 -26.40 -7.36 7.69
N GLU A 175 -25.27 -7.34 6.96
CA GLU A 175 -24.86 -8.49 6.12
C GLU A 175 -23.53 -9.16 6.46
N ASN A 176 -22.81 -8.74 7.50
CA ASN A 176 -21.48 -9.29 7.82
C ASN A 176 -21.41 -10.27 9.01
N VAL A 177 -22.53 -10.91 9.36
CA VAL A 177 -22.51 -12.08 10.25
C VAL A 177 -22.67 -13.35 9.41
N ASN A 178 -21.63 -13.77 8.65
CA ASN A 178 -21.38 -15.21 8.40
C ASN A 178 -20.13 -15.65 7.59
N TRP A 179 -19.17 -14.79 7.25
CA TRP A 179 -18.08 -15.26 6.34
C TRP A 179 -16.87 -15.89 7.03
N VAL A 180 -16.73 -15.78 8.36
CA VAL A 180 -15.66 -16.47 9.12
C VAL A 180 -16.03 -17.95 9.37
N GLY A 181 -17.32 -18.31 9.31
CA GLY A 181 -17.79 -19.68 9.51
C GLY A 181 -17.65 -20.61 8.29
N SER A 182 -17.44 -20.07 7.08
CA SER A 182 -17.35 -20.87 5.84
C SER A 182 -15.92 -21.23 5.43
N LEU A 183 -14.89 -20.85 6.19
CA LEU A 183 -13.50 -21.26 5.92
C LEU A 183 -13.12 -22.62 6.52
N PHE A 184 -14.01 -23.23 7.30
CA PHE A 184 -13.85 -24.58 7.86
C PHE A 184 -15.09 -25.42 7.55
N LEU A 185 -15.31 -25.78 6.28
CA LEU A 185 -16.14 -26.93 5.88
C LEU A 185 -16.06 -27.04 4.36
N THR A 186 -15.15 -27.88 3.87
CA THR A 186 -15.41 -29.00 2.95
C THR A 186 -14.07 -29.51 2.45
N ASP A 187 -13.59 -30.60 3.05
CA ASP A 187 -12.59 -31.47 2.43
C ASP A 187 -13.35 -32.74 2.03
N PRO A 188 -13.63 -32.99 0.73
CA PRO A 188 -14.48 -34.09 0.30
C PRO A 188 -13.65 -35.36 0.12
N CYS A 189 -12.97 -35.81 1.17
CA CYS A 189 -12.32 -37.11 1.20
C CYS A 189 -11.91 -37.42 2.64
N GLN A 190 -12.81 -38.03 3.43
CA GLN A 190 -12.52 -39.11 4.39
C GLN A 190 -13.83 -39.57 5.08
N PRO A 191 -13.95 -40.86 5.47
CA PRO A 191 -15.22 -41.45 5.91
C PRO A 191 -15.55 -41.09 7.37
N SER A 192 -16.85 -40.92 7.64
CA SER A 192 -17.39 -40.56 8.95
C SER A 192 -17.10 -41.62 10.01
N MET A 193 -16.52 -41.22 11.14
CA MET A 193 -16.61 -41.93 12.41
C MET A 193 -17.16 -40.96 13.46
N ALA A 194 -18.27 -41.37 14.05
CA ALA A 194 -19.10 -40.61 14.95
C ALA A 194 -18.42 -40.32 16.30
N GLY A 195 -18.68 -39.11 16.81
CA GLY A 195 -18.88 -38.82 18.22
C GLY A 195 -17.68 -38.93 19.17
N ARG A 196 -17.23 -37.77 19.68
CA ARG A 196 -17.01 -37.54 21.13
C ARG A 196 -16.74 -36.05 21.41
N ASN A 197 -17.29 -35.62 22.54
CA ASN A 197 -17.24 -34.27 23.09
C ASN A 197 -15.82 -33.78 23.35
N VAL A 198 -15.59 -32.48 23.11
CA VAL A 198 -14.40 -31.74 23.51
C VAL A 198 -14.56 -31.33 24.97
N CYS A 199 -14.12 -32.22 25.86
CA CYS A 199 -13.73 -31.96 27.24
C CYS A 199 -13.10 -33.28 27.70
N ASP A 200 -11.80 -33.45 27.53
CA ASP A 200 -10.95 -34.30 28.39
C ASP A 200 -9.49 -34.41 27.89
N LEU A 201 -8.58 -34.32 28.87
CA LEU A 201 -7.14 -34.70 28.91
C LEU A 201 -6.08 -33.75 28.30
N VAL A 202 -5.31 -33.02 29.14
CA VAL A 202 -4.08 -33.39 29.93
C VAL A 202 -2.82 -33.19 29.08
N VAL A 203 -2.02 -32.12 29.28
CA VAL A 203 -0.92 -31.96 30.26
C VAL A 203 0.22 -32.99 30.08
N MET A 204 1.42 -32.46 29.79
CA MET A 204 2.76 -33.10 29.71
C MET A 204 2.97 -34.02 28.48
N ASP A 205 4.13 -34.08 27.81
CA ASP A 205 5.50 -33.94 28.30
C ASP A 205 6.49 -33.62 27.16
N ASN A 206 7.69 -33.19 27.58
CA ASN A 206 8.89 -32.97 26.78
C ASN A 206 9.39 -34.23 26.07
N LEU A 207 9.96 -34.05 24.88
CA LEU A 207 11.23 -34.66 24.42
C LEU A 207 11.82 -33.81 23.29
#